data_AF-Q17XL9-F1
#
_entry.id   AF-Q17XL9-F1
#
_cell.length_a   1.000
_cell.length_b   1.000
_cell.length_c   1.000
_cell.angle_alpha   90.00
_cell.angle_beta   90.00
_cell.angle_gamma   90.00
#
_symmetry.space_group_name_H-M   'P 1'
#
loop_
_entity.id
_entity.type
_entity.pdbx_description
1 polymer ?
#
loop_
_entity_poly.entity_id
_entity_poly.type
_entity_poly.pdbx_seq_one_letter_code
_entity_poly.pdbx_strand_id
1 'polypeptide(L)'
;MNLGAYYTPSYLVDCTYKLLKKHANIKNYTLLDTACGNKEFLKLKHPRKIGADIDHKCDALIINALINPKRENYGISQDEPLLIVGNPPYNDRTSFIKQDIKNKDFIFEIDNDLKARDLGISFLKSFVALKPAFICVLHPLSYLIKEANFKQLKLFKDNYRLLDAFVVSSKYFTKSNGFPIVIALYEQGRMDYEYIRRFIFQTDCNTTLCLNDFDYIANYVDKYPNAKKVNACVGYFFPMRDINALKRNKTFLNTPSTNAVHISQDKMIYYQYIHYFKEIAPKIPYYFGNLDIIIDNSAFLEIKDAFLKDKRVRLEYFKKLFQGHPCGFD
;
A
#
# COMPACT_ATOMS: atom_id res chain seq x y z
N MET A 1 -9.91 -9.70 21.04
CA MET A 1 -8.94 -10.47 20.21
C MET A 1 -8.13 -9.43 19.44
N ASN A 2 -6.79 -9.40 19.56
CA ASN A 2 -5.99 -8.30 19.01
C ASN A 2 -5.74 -8.49 17.49
N LEU A 3 -6.77 -8.27 16.67
CA LEU A 3 -6.77 -8.43 15.21
C LEU A 3 -6.01 -7.30 14.47
N GLY A 4 -5.05 -6.64 15.13
CA GLY A 4 -4.27 -5.55 14.57
C GLY A 4 -4.40 -4.21 15.30
N ALA A 5 -4.63 -4.20 16.62
CA ALA A 5 -4.53 -2.96 17.41
C ALA A 5 -3.06 -2.55 17.47
N TYR A 6 -2.63 -1.79 16.47
CA TYR A 6 -1.37 -1.08 16.50
C TYR A 6 -1.63 0.29 17.12
N TYR A 7 -0.89 0.59 18.19
CA TYR A 7 -0.83 1.95 18.69
C TYR A 7 -0.32 2.85 17.56
N THR A 8 -1.06 3.90 17.22
CA THR A 8 -0.64 4.85 16.18
C THR A 8 0.26 5.90 16.84
N PRO A 9 1.55 6.00 16.45
CA PRO A 9 2.46 6.97 17.04
C PRO A 9 1.96 8.40 16.86
N SER A 10 2.16 9.25 17.89
CA SER A 10 1.75 10.66 17.89
C SER A 10 2.25 11.42 16.66
N TYR A 11 3.50 11.17 16.25
CA TYR A 11 4.07 11.74 15.03
C TYR A 11 3.20 11.53 13.77
N LEU A 12 2.61 10.33 13.61
CA LEU A 12 1.75 10.04 12.45
C LEU A 12 0.38 10.72 12.57
N VAL A 13 -0.15 10.84 13.80
CA VAL A 13 -1.37 11.61 14.08
C VAL A 13 -1.14 13.10 13.75
N ASP A 14 -0.01 13.65 14.16
CA ASP A 14 0.39 15.03 13.86
C ASP A 14 0.55 15.26 12.36
N CYS A 15 1.18 14.33 11.65
CA CYS A 15 1.28 14.37 10.19
C CYS A 15 -0.10 14.36 9.52
N THR A 16 -1.03 13.54 10.02
CA THR A 16 -2.42 13.48 9.52
C THR A 16 -3.13 14.82 9.68
N TYR A 17 -3.05 15.43 10.87
CA TYR A 17 -3.66 16.74 11.10
C TYR A 17 -2.95 17.88 10.36
N LYS A 18 -1.63 17.80 10.19
CA LYS A 18 -0.86 18.75 9.38
C LYS A 18 -1.30 18.69 7.92
N LEU A 19 -1.47 17.49 7.37
CA LEU A 19 -1.96 17.29 6.00
C LEU A 19 -3.37 17.89 5.86
N LEU A 20 -4.27 17.53 6.78
CA LEU A 20 -5.66 17.95 6.75
C LEU A 20 -5.86 19.47 6.88
N LYS A 21 -5.11 20.13 7.78
CA LYS A 21 -5.19 21.58 8.01
C LYS A 21 -4.71 22.43 6.83
N LYS A 22 -3.97 21.86 5.87
CA LYS A 22 -3.62 22.55 4.63
C LYS A 22 -4.84 22.78 3.73
N HIS A 23 -5.84 21.90 3.83
CA HIS A 23 -6.95 21.83 2.88
C HIS A 23 -8.31 22.14 3.51
N ALA A 24 -8.46 21.98 4.83
CA ALA A 24 -9.73 22.19 5.52
C ALA A 24 -9.55 22.84 6.91
N ASN A 25 -10.47 23.73 7.25
CA ASN A 25 -10.65 24.16 8.63
C ASN A 25 -11.43 23.08 9.40
N ILE A 26 -10.67 22.18 10.04
CA ILE A 26 -11.23 20.99 10.72
C ILE A 26 -12.33 21.31 11.73
N LYS A 27 -12.32 22.51 12.34
CA LYS A 27 -13.32 22.92 13.34
C LYS A 27 -14.74 23.02 12.78
N ASN A 28 -14.88 23.12 11.45
CA ASN A 28 -16.16 23.20 10.77
C ASN A 28 -16.83 21.82 10.57
N TYR A 29 -16.15 20.73 10.91
CA TYR A 29 -16.59 19.37 10.64
C TYR A 29 -16.70 18.56 11.92
N THR A 30 -17.64 17.65 11.99
CA THR A 30 -17.57 16.56 12.98
C THR A 30 -16.44 15.61 12.62
N LEU A 31 -15.57 15.34 13.60
CA LEU A 31 -14.49 14.36 13.46
C LEU A 31 -15.00 12.97 13.85
N LEU A 32 -14.89 12.02 12.93
CA LEU A 32 -15.26 10.62 13.16
C LEU A 32 -14.04 9.72 12.98
N ASP A 33 -13.79 8.84 13.95
CA ASP A 33 -12.89 7.71 13.82
C ASP A 33 -13.67 6.42 14.08
N THR A 34 -13.85 5.61 13.04
CA THR A 34 -14.69 4.40 13.08
C THR A 34 -13.95 3.15 13.55
N ALA A 35 -12.66 3.27 13.83
CA ALA A 35 -11.81 2.21 14.37
C ALA A 35 -10.84 2.82 15.39
N CYS A 36 -11.41 3.54 16.36
CA CYS A 36 -10.68 4.54 17.11
C CYS A 36 -9.66 3.95 18.09
N GLY A 37 -9.78 2.68 18.47
CA GLY A 37 -8.89 2.03 19.40
C GLY A 37 -8.75 2.85 20.69
N ASN A 38 -7.52 3.31 20.98
CA ASN A 38 -7.25 4.16 22.17
C ASN A 38 -7.47 5.66 21.91
N LYS A 39 -8.20 6.00 20.85
CA LYS A 39 -8.61 7.36 20.47
C LYS A 39 -7.44 8.31 20.18
N GLU A 40 -6.31 7.80 19.69
CA GLU A 40 -5.13 8.64 19.40
C GLU A 40 -5.47 9.81 18.48
N PHE A 41 -6.26 9.58 17.42
CA PHE A 41 -6.75 10.65 16.55
C PHE A 41 -7.72 11.59 17.25
N LEU A 42 -8.43 11.16 18.29
CA LEU A 42 -9.45 11.98 18.95
C LEU A 42 -8.93 12.67 20.23
N LYS A 43 -7.62 12.66 20.51
CA LYS A 43 -7.04 13.34 21.68
C LYS A 43 -7.03 14.87 21.57
N LEU A 44 -7.03 15.42 20.34
CA LEU A 44 -7.08 16.87 20.15
C LEU A 44 -8.34 17.51 20.76
N LYS A 45 -8.23 18.78 21.12
CA LYS A 45 -9.39 19.61 21.49
C LYS A 45 -10.17 19.94 20.23
N HIS A 46 -11.38 19.39 20.12
CA HIS A 46 -12.27 19.57 18.97
C HIS A 46 -13.71 19.78 19.46
N PRO A 47 -14.50 20.68 18.86
CA PRO A 47 -15.89 20.94 19.28
C PRO A 47 -16.77 19.69 19.29
N ARG A 48 -16.60 18.82 18.27
CA ARG A 48 -17.38 17.59 18.13
C ARG A 48 -16.52 16.47 17.57
N LYS A 49 -16.40 15.38 18.34
CA LYS A 49 -15.56 14.22 18.00
C LYS A 49 -16.27 12.94 18.43
N ILE A 50 -16.28 11.95 17.55
CA ILE A 50 -16.97 10.69 17.73
C ILE A 50 -15.97 9.57 17.47
N GLY A 51 -15.79 8.70 18.46
CA GLY A 51 -15.01 7.48 18.33
C GLY A 51 -15.92 6.28 18.38
N ALA A 52 -15.73 5.36 17.43
CA ALA A 52 -16.37 4.05 17.43
C ALA A 52 -15.33 2.95 17.30
N ASP A 53 -15.59 1.82 17.93
CA ASP A 53 -14.78 0.60 17.81
C ASP A 53 -15.68 -0.63 17.99
N ILE A 54 -15.25 -1.77 17.46
CA ILE A 54 -15.93 -3.04 17.68
C ILE A 54 -15.57 -3.63 19.05
N ASP A 55 -14.38 -3.33 19.55
CA ASP A 55 -13.94 -3.75 20.87
C ASP A 55 -14.53 -2.81 21.94
N HIS A 56 -14.99 -3.37 23.05
CA HIS A 56 -15.51 -2.61 24.18
C HIS A 56 -14.37 -1.79 24.83
N LYS A 57 -14.33 -0.49 24.56
CA LYS A 57 -13.39 0.48 25.17
C LYS A 57 -14.13 1.63 25.82
N CYS A 58 -13.61 2.12 26.94
CA CYS A 58 -14.24 3.23 27.67
C CYS A 58 -14.43 4.46 26.76
N ASP A 59 -15.66 4.98 26.76
CA ASP A 59 -16.18 6.16 26.06
C ASP A 59 -16.14 6.15 24.52
N ALA A 60 -16.09 4.99 23.87
CA ALA A 60 -16.33 4.85 22.43
C ALA A 60 -17.69 4.21 22.17
N LEU A 61 -18.30 4.52 21.02
CA LEU A 61 -19.48 3.80 20.55
C LEU A 61 -19.08 2.36 20.17
N ILE A 62 -19.84 1.37 20.61
CA ILE A 62 -19.61 -0.02 20.27
C ILE A 62 -20.34 -0.32 18.96
N ILE A 63 -19.63 -0.18 17.84
CA ILE A 63 -20.21 -0.28 16.49
C ILE A 63 -19.27 -1.05 15.59
N ASN A 64 -19.80 -2.04 14.87
CA ASN A 64 -19.10 -2.60 13.71
C ASN A 64 -19.29 -1.69 12.50
N ALA A 65 -18.25 -0.93 12.14
CA ALA A 65 -18.27 0.01 11.02
C ALA A 65 -18.46 -0.65 9.63
N LEU A 66 -18.51 -1.97 9.56
CA LEU A 66 -18.68 -2.77 8.35
C LEU A 66 -20.05 -3.47 8.26
N ILE A 67 -20.97 -3.16 9.17
CA ILE A 67 -22.38 -3.60 9.12
C ILE A 67 -23.29 -2.38 9.11
N ASN A 68 -24.12 -2.26 8.09
CA ASN A 68 -25.08 -1.18 7.87
C ASN A 68 -24.49 0.21 8.16
N PRO A 69 -23.37 0.61 7.53
CA PRO A 69 -22.72 1.88 7.81
C PRO A 69 -23.64 3.05 7.42
N LYS A 70 -24.13 3.78 8.43
CA LYS A 70 -25.01 4.94 8.26
C LYS A 70 -24.75 5.98 9.35
N ARG A 71 -24.96 7.25 9.03
CA ARG A 71 -24.65 8.39 9.91
C ARG A 71 -25.42 8.33 11.23
N GLU A 72 -26.65 7.82 11.21
CA GLU A 72 -27.52 7.70 12.37
C GLU A 72 -26.92 6.81 13.45
N ASN A 73 -26.16 5.77 13.07
CA ASN A 73 -25.48 4.90 14.04
C ASN A 73 -24.47 5.68 14.89
N TYR A 74 -23.97 6.81 14.39
CA TYR A 74 -23.01 7.67 15.07
C TYR A 74 -23.66 8.92 15.67
N GLY A 75 -24.99 9.08 15.57
CA GLY A 75 -25.70 10.29 16.00
C GLY A 75 -25.33 11.53 15.17
N ILE A 76 -25.01 11.34 13.88
CA ILE A 76 -24.65 12.39 12.93
C ILE A 76 -25.85 12.63 11.99
N SER A 77 -26.24 13.88 11.78
CA SER A 77 -27.32 14.19 10.83
C SER A 77 -26.85 14.12 9.36
N GLN A 78 -27.77 13.98 8.42
CA GLN A 78 -27.42 13.85 6.99
C GLN A 78 -26.76 15.11 6.42
N ASP A 79 -27.10 16.29 6.92
CA ASP A 79 -26.55 17.57 6.46
C ASP A 79 -25.31 18.02 7.26
N GLU A 80 -24.95 17.30 8.32
CA GLU A 80 -23.81 17.63 9.17
C GLU A 80 -22.48 17.49 8.39
N PRO A 81 -21.62 18.52 8.35
CA PRO A 81 -20.30 18.39 7.73
C PRO A 81 -19.47 17.35 8.46
N LEU A 82 -19.01 16.32 7.75
CA LEU A 82 -18.33 15.17 8.31
C LEU A 82 -16.92 15.02 7.75
N LEU A 83 -15.99 14.67 8.64
CA LEU A 83 -14.61 14.35 8.33
C LEU A 83 -14.22 13.05 9.02
N ILE A 84 -13.71 12.09 8.26
CA ILE A 84 -13.23 10.82 8.80
C ILE A 84 -11.71 10.87 8.97
N VAL A 85 -11.23 10.49 10.16
CA VAL A 85 -9.81 10.29 10.47
C VAL A 85 -9.60 8.90 11.05
N GLY A 86 -8.38 8.40 10.98
CA GLY A 86 -8.03 7.17 11.71
C GLY A 86 -6.98 6.31 11.04
N ASN A 87 -6.73 5.18 11.67
CA ASN A 87 -5.88 4.11 11.16
C ASN A 87 -6.72 2.82 11.14
N PRO A 88 -7.62 2.65 10.14
CA PRO A 88 -8.47 1.48 10.06
C PRO A 88 -7.62 0.20 9.98
N PRO A 89 -8.10 -0.92 10.56
CA PRO A 89 -7.34 -2.16 10.56
C PRO A 89 -7.20 -2.67 9.13
N TYR A 90 -5.96 -2.87 8.71
CA TYR A 90 -5.61 -3.54 7.46
C TYR A 90 -4.99 -4.89 7.77
N ASN A 91 -5.53 -5.94 7.16
CA ASN A 91 -5.01 -7.30 7.27
C ASN A 91 -5.59 -8.10 6.10
N ASP A 92 -4.72 -8.74 5.33
CA ASP A 92 -5.14 -9.71 4.33
C ASP A 92 -5.74 -10.92 5.05
N ARG A 93 -7.06 -11.08 4.93
CA ARG A 93 -7.78 -12.19 5.58
C ARG A 93 -7.31 -13.55 5.09
N THR A 94 -6.60 -13.60 3.95
CA THR A 94 -6.03 -14.81 3.35
C THR A 94 -4.56 -15.04 3.68
N SER A 95 -3.88 -14.16 4.44
CA SER A 95 -2.49 -14.42 4.84
C SER A 95 -2.41 -15.62 5.78
N PHE A 96 -1.55 -16.59 5.44
CA PHE A 96 -1.28 -17.83 6.18
C PHE A 96 -0.70 -17.61 7.59
N ILE A 97 -0.24 -16.39 7.90
CA ILE A 97 0.31 -16.01 9.20
C ILE A 97 -0.86 -15.85 10.17
N LYS A 98 -0.93 -16.71 11.20
CA LYS A 98 -1.98 -16.78 12.24
C LYS A 98 -3.28 -17.53 11.89
N GLN A 99 -3.25 -18.57 11.04
CA GLN A 99 -4.42 -19.47 10.90
C GLN A 99 -4.84 -20.08 12.25
N ASP A 100 -3.89 -20.36 13.15
CA ASP A 100 -4.17 -20.96 14.47
C ASP A 100 -4.82 -19.99 15.50
N ILE A 101 -4.85 -18.67 15.22
CA ILE A 101 -5.48 -17.66 16.09
C ILE A 101 -6.82 -17.19 15.51
N LYS A 102 -7.10 -17.51 14.24
CA LYS A 102 -8.40 -17.24 13.63
C LYS A 102 -9.38 -18.28 14.18
N ASN A 103 -10.00 -17.96 15.31
CA ASN A 103 -11.12 -18.73 15.87
C ASN A 103 -12.07 -19.10 14.72
N LYS A 104 -12.27 -20.40 14.49
CA LYS A 104 -13.21 -20.90 13.49
C LYS A 104 -14.65 -20.45 13.79
N ASP A 105 -14.90 -19.98 15.01
CA ASP A 105 -16.21 -19.55 15.52
C ASP A 105 -16.40 -18.01 15.55
N PHE A 106 -15.38 -17.20 15.21
CA PHE A 106 -15.56 -15.74 15.13
C PHE A 106 -15.96 -15.33 13.71
N ILE A 107 -17.27 -15.26 13.46
CA ILE A 107 -17.81 -14.70 12.23
C ILE A 107 -17.67 -13.17 12.32
N PHE A 108 -16.58 -12.63 11.77
CA PHE A 108 -16.51 -11.20 11.51
C PHE A 108 -17.47 -10.87 10.37
N GLU A 109 -18.65 -10.36 10.74
CA GLU A 109 -19.68 -9.91 9.82
C GLU A 109 -19.27 -8.63 9.09
N ILE A 110 -19.49 -8.64 7.76
CA ILE A 110 -19.27 -7.54 6.83
C ILE A 110 -20.41 -7.59 5.83
N ASP A 111 -21.01 -6.45 5.51
CA ASP A 111 -22.00 -6.35 4.43
C ASP A 111 -21.39 -6.78 3.08
N ASN A 112 -22.17 -7.45 2.25
CA ASN A 112 -21.67 -8.14 1.05
C ASN A 112 -20.99 -7.20 0.04
N ASP A 113 -21.46 -5.97 -0.09
CA ASP A 113 -20.91 -4.92 -0.96
C ASP A 113 -19.57 -4.36 -0.44
N LEU A 114 -19.41 -4.32 0.89
CA LEU A 114 -18.18 -3.88 1.56
C LEU A 114 -17.08 -4.94 1.49
N LYS A 115 -17.42 -6.24 1.46
CA LYS A 115 -16.44 -7.34 1.46
C LYS A 115 -15.29 -7.12 0.47
N ALA A 116 -14.08 -7.21 1.00
CA ALA A 116 -12.83 -7.24 0.25
C ALA A 116 -11.88 -8.25 0.89
N ARG A 117 -10.85 -8.67 0.14
CA ARG A 117 -9.82 -9.59 0.66
C ARG A 117 -9.08 -8.98 1.85
N ASP A 118 -8.77 -7.69 1.74
CA ASP A 118 -8.16 -6.91 2.81
C ASP A 118 -9.23 -6.11 3.56
N LEU A 119 -9.16 -6.16 4.89
CA LEU A 119 -10.06 -5.44 5.77
C LEU A 119 -9.98 -3.92 5.59
N GLY A 120 -8.79 -3.37 5.31
CA GLY A 120 -8.61 -1.92 5.13
C GLY A 120 -9.40 -1.37 3.93
N ILE A 121 -9.49 -2.15 2.84
CA ILE A 121 -10.32 -1.79 1.68
C ILE A 121 -11.82 -1.84 2.05
N SER A 122 -12.23 -2.76 2.93
CA SER A 122 -13.63 -2.80 3.40
C SER A 122 -14.00 -1.52 4.17
N PHE A 123 -13.09 -1.00 5.00
CA PHE A 123 -13.28 0.28 5.71
C PHE A 123 -13.36 1.46 4.74
N LEU A 124 -12.48 1.55 3.74
CA LEU A 124 -12.56 2.61 2.74
C LEU A 124 -13.92 2.62 2.03
N LYS A 125 -14.46 1.45 1.70
CA LYS A 125 -15.81 1.36 1.13
C LYS A 125 -16.91 1.79 2.09
N SER A 126 -16.81 1.47 3.38
CA SER A 126 -17.85 1.85 4.35
C SER A 126 -17.91 3.36 4.56
N PHE A 127 -16.79 4.07 4.41
CA PHE A 127 -16.76 5.53 4.47
C PHE A 127 -17.63 6.18 3.39
N VAL A 128 -17.78 5.55 2.22
CA VAL A 128 -18.62 6.07 1.14
C VAL A 128 -20.08 6.21 1.57
N ALA A 129 -20.59 5.26 2.37
CA ALA A 129 -21.96 5.28 2.87
C ALA A 129 -22.22 6.45 3.82
N LEU A 130 -21.17 6.94 4.49
CA LEU A 130 -21.24 8.08 5.40
C LEU A 130 -21.11 9.43 4.69
N LYS A 131 -20.76 9.44 3.40
CA LYS A 131 -20.60 10.66 2.57
C LYS A 131 -19.83 11.80 3.26
N PRO A 132 -18.66 11.56 3.88
CA PRO A 132 -17.86 12.66 4.44
C PRO A 132 -17.41 13.63 3.34
N ALA A 133 -17.14 14.88 3.74
CA ALA A 133 -16.49 15.85 2.87
C ALA A 133 -15.02 15.48 2.64
N PHE A 134 -14.34 15.04 3.70
CA PHE A 134 -12.94 14.63 3.67
C PHE A 134 -12.72 13.31 4.43
N ILE A 135 -11.78 12.51 3.94
CA ILE A 135 -11.30 11.27 4.59
C ILE A 135 -9.78 11.38 4.68
N CYS A 136 -9.22 11.41 5.89
CA CYS A 136 -7.78 11.48 6.12
C CYS A 136 -7.33 10.29 6.98
N VAL A 137 -6.90 9.21 6.33
CA VAL A 137 -6.66 7.93 7.00
C VAL A 137 -5.32 7.32 6.60
N LEU A 138 -4.82 6.45 7.48
CA LEU A 138 -3.64 5.63 7.18
C LEU A 138 -4.08 4.31 6.53
N HIS A 139 -3.38 3.92 5.47
CA HIS A 139 -3.50 2.58 4.91
C HIS A 139 -2.23 2.18 4.14
N PRO A 140 -2.03 0.89 3.81
CA PRO A 140 -0.93 0.47 2.94
C PRO A 140 -0.96 1.23 1.61
N LEU A 141 0.19 1.78 1.17
CA LEU A 141 0.30 2.49 -0.11
C LEU A 141 -0.11 1.58 -1.29
N SER A 142 0.13 0.27 -1.14
CA SER A 142 -0.21 -0.75 -2.12
C SER A 142 -1.69 -0.82 -2.52
N TYR A 143 -2.61 -0.19 -1.78
CA TYR A 143 -4.01 -0.07 -2.21
C TYR A 143 -4.17 0.83 -3.42
N LEU A 144 -3.30 1.84 -3.54
CA LEU A 144 -3.31 2.81 -4.62
C LEU A 144 -2.37 2.38 -5.74
N ILE A 145 -1.12 2.03 -5.42
CA ILE A 145 -0.05 1.85 -6.42
C ILE A 145 -0.04 0.49 -7.12
N LYS A 146 -0.91 -0.45 -6.71
CA LYS A 146 -1.10 -1.72 -7.40
C LYS A 146 -2.46 -1.72 -8.05
N GLU A 147 -2.50 -1.76 -9.39
CA GLU A 147 -3.74 -1.67 -10.16
C GLU A 147 -4.80 -2.69 -9.70
N ALA A 148 -4.40 -3.94 -9.42
CA ALA A 148 -5.31 -4.98 -8.96
C ALA A 148 -5.94 -4.68 -7.58
N ASN A 149 -5.24 -3.95 -6.70
CA ASN A 149 -5.79 -3.50 -5.42
C ASN A 149 -6.63 -2.24 -5.61
N PHE A 150 -6.18 -1.31 -6.45
CA PHE A 150 -6.91 -0.10 -6.79
C PHE A 150 -8.30 -0.42 -7.37
N LYS A 151 -8.39 -1.42 -8.26
CA LYS A 151 -9.66 -1.92 -8.81
C LYS A 151 -10.61 -2.45 -7.72
N GLN A 152 -10.09 -2.96 -6.60
CA GLN A 152 -10.91 -3.45 -5.47
C GLN A 152 -11.52 -2.34 -4.62
N LEU A 153 -11.07 -1.08 -4.76
CA LEU A 153 -11.67 0.07 -4.07
C LEU A 153 -13.12 0.32 -4.51
N LYS A 154 -13.52 -0.13 -5.71
CA LYS A 154 -14.91 -0.04 -6.24
C LYS A 154 -15.49 1.38 -6.06
N LEU A 155 -16.63 1.50 -5.38
CA LEU A 155 -17.33 2.76 -5.14
C LEU A 155 -16.47 3.82 -4.47
N PHE A 156 -15.46 3.43 -3.67
CA PHE A 156 -14.57 4.41 -3.05
C PHE A 156 -13.82 5.25 -4.09
N LYS A 157 -13.15 4.63 -5.07
CA LYS A 157 -12.45 5.37 -6.14
C LYS A 157 -13.40 6.11 -7.09
N ASP A 158 -14.68 5.72 -7.11
CA ASP A 158 -15.69 6.35 -7.96
C ASP A 158 -16.32 7.58 -7.30
N ASN A 159 -16.20 7.73 -5.97
CA ASN A 159 -16.79 8.82 -5.19
C ASN A 159 -15.76 9.68 -4.43
N TYR A 160 -14.53 9.18 -4.24
CA TYR A 160 -13.44 9.92 -3.63
C TYR A 160 -12.17 9.94 -4.49
N ARG A 161 -11.52 11.11 -4.56
CA ARG A 161 -10.22 11.30 -5.20
C ARG A 161 -9.14 11.62 -4.17
N LEU A 162 -7.93 11.12 -4.40
CA LEU A 162 -6.78 11.44 -3.55
C LEU A 162 -6.36 12.90 -3.77
N LEU A 163 -6.47 13.72 -2.73
CA LEU A 163 -6.17 15.15 -2.74
C LEU A 163 -4.71 15.43 -2.35
N ASP A 164 -4.24 14.80 -1.27
CA ASP A 164 -2.88 14.96 -0.76
C ASP A 164 -2.44 13.66 -0.07
N ALA A 165 -1.14 13.40 -0.02
CA ALA A 165 -0.61 12.17 0.53
C ALA A 165 0.80 12.32 1.11
N PHE A 166 1.05 11.61 2.21
CA PHE A 166 2.36 11.52 2.82
C PHE A 166 2.72 10.06 3.10
N VAL A 167 3.76 9.57 2.43
CA VAL A 167 4.22 8.19 2.52
C VAL A 167 5.22 8.08 3.67
N VAL A 168 4.95 7.11 4.53
CA VAL A 168 5.74 6.82 5.73
C VAL A 168 6.09 5.33 5.80
N SER A 169 7.16 5.01 6.52
CA SER A 169 7.55 3.61 6.71
C SER A 169 6.67 2.90 7.74
N SER A 170 6.27 1.65 7.46
CA SER A 170 5.61 0.81 8.47
C SER A 170 6.46 0.53 9.71
N LYS A 171 7.76 0.87 9.69
CA LYS A 171 8.66 0.76 10.85
C LYS A 171 8.23 1.60 12.05
N TYR A 172 7.38 2.62 11.84
CA TYR A 172 6.75 3.34 12.94
C TYR A 172 5.84 2.46 13.80
N PHE A 173 5.34 1.34 13.26
CA PHE A 173 4.45 0.42 13.96
C PHE A 173 5.13 -0.89 14.39
N THR A 174 6.17 -1.34 13.68
CA THR A 174 6.83 -2.62 13.93
C THR A 174 8.34 -2.57 13.73
N LYS A 175 9.08 -3.49 14.37
CA LYS A 175 10.53 -3.65 14.17
C LYS A 175 10.89 -4.45 12.89
N SER A 176 9.92 -4.84 12.08
CA SER A 176 10.15 -5.69 10.89
C SER A 176 10.67 -4.88 9.70
N ASN A 177 10.97 -5.57 8.59
CA ASN A 177 11.21 -4.92 7.30
C ASN A 177 10.03 -3.99 6.95
N GLY A 178 10.34 -2.71 6.74
CA GLY A 178 9.34 -1.67 6.49
C GLY A 178 8.70 -1.84 5.11
N PHE A 179 7.39 -1.64 5.04
CA PHE A 179 6.65 -1.45 3.80
C PHE A 179 6.01 -0.05 3.80
N PRO A 180 5.66 0.50 2.63
CA PRO A 180 5.08 1.84 2.58
C PRO A 180 3.64 1.85 3.08
N ILE A 181 3.38 2.75 4.02
CA ILE A 181 2.07 3.20 4.45
C ILE A 181 1.88 4.62 3.91
N VAL A 182 0.65 5.00 3.63
CA VAL A 182 0.31 6.37 3.22
C VAL A 182 -0.68 6.95 4.21
N ILE A 183 -0.41 8.18 4.66
CA ILE A 183 -1.41 9.09 5.22
C ILE A 183 -2.06 9.75 4.02
N ALA A 184 -3.28 9.34 3.70
CA ALA A 184 -3.97 9.76 2.49
C ALA A 184 -5.17 10.63 2.83
N LEU A 185 -5.20 11.84 2.26
CA LEU A 185 -6.32 12.75 2.30
C LEU A 185 -7.11 12.62 1.01
N TYR A 186 -8.40 12.31 1.14
CA TYR A 186 -9.35 12.22 0.06
C TYR A 186 -10.46 13.24 0.24
N GLU A 187 -11.01 13.68 -0.88
CA GLU A 187 -12.23 14.48 -0.96
C GLU A 187 -13.19 13.87 -1.98
N GLN A 188 -14.43 14.38 -2.02
CA GLN A 188 -15.42 13.93 -3.00
C GLN A 188 -14.94 14.19 -4.43
N GLY A 189 -15.05 13.17 -5.28
CA GLY A 189 -14.60 13.22 -6.67
C GLY A 189 -14.20 11.83 -7.17
N ARG A 190 -13.94 11.67 -8.46
CA ARG A 190 -13.53 10.38 -9.02
C ARG A 190 -12.02 10.33 -9.22
N MET A 191 -11.40 9.17 -8.97
CA MET A 191 -10.03 8.88 -9.38
C MET A 191 -9.96 7.58 -10.20
N ASP A 192 -9.16 7.59 -11.25
CA ASP A 192 -8.76 6.40 -11.99
C ASP A 192 -7.30 6.02 -11.68
N TYR A 193 -6.84 4.90 -12.23
CA TYR A 193 -5.49 4.43 -11.95
C TYR A 193 -4.42 5.32 -12.60
N GLU A 194 -4.73 5.91 -13.75
CA GLU A 194 -3.84 6.84 -14.44
C GLU A 194 -3.62 8.13 -13.64
N TYR A 195 -4.64 8.60 -12.93
CA TYR A 195 -4.52 9.67 -11.94
C TYR A 195 -3.50 9.29 -10.85
N ILE A 196 -3.61 8.08 -10.27
CA ILE A 196 -2.67 7.61 -9.25
C ILE A 196 -1.25 7.48 -9.80
N ARG A 197 -1.10 7.04 -11.05
CA ARG A 197 0.22 6.91 -11.68
C ARG A 197 0.96 8.24 -11.84
N ARG A 198 0.22 9.32 -12.09
CA ARG A 198 0.73 10.70 -12.19
C ARG A 198 0.82 11.42 -10.83
N PHE A 199 0.29 10.83 -9.76
CA PHE A 199 0.27 11.48 -8.46
C PHE A 199 1.67 11.51 -7.85
N ILE A 200 2.08 12.69 -7.35
CA ILE A 200 3.38 12.90 -6.71
C ILE A 200 3.21 12.70 -5.21
N PHE A 201 3.66 11.54 -4.71
CA PHE A 201 3.64 11.21 -3.29
C PHE A 201 4.84 11.83 -2.58
N GLN A 202 4.59 12.67 -1.57
CA GLN A 202 5.64 13.14 -0.66
C GLN A 202 6.04 12.01 0.29
N THR A 203 7.32 11.89 0.62
CA THR A 203 7.85 10.84 1.52
C THR A 203 8.46 11.45 2.78
N ASP A 204 8.49 10.68 3.87
CA ASP A 204 9.23 10.99 5.11
C ASP A 204 10.76 11.05 4.96
N CYS A 205 11.26 10.82 3.74
CA CYS A 205 12.67 10.91 3.37
C CYS A 205 13.01 12.22 2.63
N ASN A 206 12.13 13.23 2.67
CA ASN A 206 12.29 14.52 1.97
C ASN A 206 12.51 14.39 0.45
N THR A 207 11.83 13.40 -0.15
CA THR A 207 11.82 13.16 -1.59
C THR A 207 10.42 12.76 -2.04
N THR A 208 10.22 12.60 -3.34
CA THR A 208 8.95 12.26 -3.95
C THR A 208 8.96 10.89 -4.61
N LEU A 209 7.78 10.30 -4.76
CA LEU A 209 7.55 9.10 -5.56
C LEU A 209 6.42 9.39 -6.55
N CYS A 210 6.64 9.15 -7.84
CA CYS A 210 5.62 9.14 -8.88
C CYS A 210 5.79 7.85 -9.70
N LEU A 211 4.69 7.16 -10.00
CA LEU A 211 4.78 5.85 -10.67
C LEU A 211 5.17 6.00 -12.14
N ASN A 212 4.79 7.12 -12.77
CA ASN A 212 5.12 7.41 -14.16
C ASN A 212 6.58 7.78 -14.40
N ASP A 213 7.36 8.00 -13.34
CA ASP A 213 8.79 8.28 -13.46
C ASP A 213 9.60 7.02 -13.76
N PHE A 214 8.98 5.83 -13.69
CA PHE A 214 9.66 4.56 -13.81
C PHE A 214 9.07 3.68 -14.90
N ASP A 215 9.96 2.96 -15.59
CA ASP A 215 9.61 1.78 -16.35
C ASP A 215 9.84 0.52 -15.49
N TYR A 216 9.12 -0.56 -15.81
CA TYR A 216 8.99 -1.73 -14.96
C TYR A 216 9.30 -3.00 -15.73
N ILE A 217 10.01 -3.92 -15.07
CA ILE A 217 10.46 -5.17 -15.69
C ILE A 217 9.30 -6.05 -16.20
N ALA A 218 8.09 -5.92 -15.65
CA ALA A 218 6.91 -6.64 -16.09
C ALA A 218 6.53 -6.37 -17.55
N ASN A 219 6.99 -5.26 -18.13
CA ASN A 219 6.82 -4.97 -19.55
C ASN A 219 7.65 -5.91 -20.43
N TYR A 220 8.68 -6.55 -19.87
CA TYR A 220 9.66 -7.36 -20.60
C TYR A 220 9.67 -8.84 -20.19
N VAL A 221 9.15 -9.18 -19.00
CA VAL A 221 9.16 -10.56 -18.48
C VAL A 221 7.80 -11.04 -17.97
N ASP A 222 7.59 -12.36 -18.01
CA ASP A 222 6.50 -12.98 -17.26
C ASP A 222 6.89 -13.08 -15.77
N LYS A 223 5.95 -12.72 -14.89
CA LYS A 223 6.15 -12.70 -13.43
C LYS A 223 5.54 -13.88 -12.68
N TYR A 224 4.64 -14.59 -13.36
CA TYR A 224 3.82 -15.68 -12.83
C TYR A 224 4.00 -16.93 -13.70
N PRO A 225 3.61 -18.12 -13.21
CA PRO A 225 3.77 -19.38 -13.96
C PRO A 225 3.23 -19.28 -15.38
N ASN A 226 4.08 -19.60 -16.35
CA ASN A 226 3.85 -19.38 -17.77
C ASN A 226 4.22 -20.62 -18.62
N ALA A 227 4.24 -21.82 -18.02
CA ALA A 227 4.68 -23.06 -18.67
C ALA A 227 4.02 -23.29 -20.04
N LYS A 228 2.73 -22.93 -20.19
CA LYS A 228 1.98 -23.06 -21.45
C LYS A 228 2.38 -22.07 -22.54
N LYS A 229 3.16 -21.02 -22.22
CA LYS A 229 3.57 -19.96 -23.15
C LYS A 229 5.00 -20.13 -23.67
N VAL A 230 5.81 -21.00 -23.07
CA VAL A 230 7.24 -21.10 -23.33
C VAL A 230 7.55 -22.47 -23.90
N ASN A 231 7.89 -22.52 -25.19
CA ASN A 231 8.15 -23.77 -25.90
C ASN A 231 9.59 -24.28 -25.66
N ALA A 232 10.59 -23.40 -25.73
CA ALA A 232 11.99 -23.72 -25.51
C ALA A 232 12.47 -23.08 -24.20
N CYS A 233 12.33 -23.82 -23.10
CA CYS A 233 12.74 -23.37 -21.77
C CYS A 233 14.25 -23.52 -21.59
N VAL A 234 14.94 -22.43 -21.28
CA VAL A 234 16.38 -22.39 -21.03
C VAL A 234 16.73 -22.19 -19.55
N GLY A 235 15.71 -22.05 -18.70
CA GLY A 235 15.89 -21.88 -17.26
C GLY A 235 14.58 -21.60 -16.52
N TYR A 236 14.67 -21.62 -15.19
CA TYR A 236 13.52 -21.44 -14.31
C TYR A 236 13.76 -20.29 -13.34
N PHE A 237 12.75 -19.47 -13.13
CA PHE A 237 12.75 -18.36 -12.18
C PHE A 237 11.62 -18.51 -11.16
N PHE A 238 11.88 -18.07 -9.93
CA PHE A 238 10.84 -18.01 -8.90
C PHE A 238 9.86 -16.86 -9.18
N PRO A 239 8.54 -17.04 -8.98
CA PRO A 239 7.56 -15.97 -9.19
C PRO A 239 7.91 -14.70 -8.44
N MET A 240 7.75 -13.59 -9.14
CA MET A 240 8.13 -12.29 -8.65
C MET A 240 6.90 -11.41 -8.56
N ARG A 241 6.62 -10.86 -7.39
CA ARG A 241 5.43 -10.04 -7.17
C ARG A 241 5.76 -8.55 -7.13
N ASP A 242 6.70 -8.19 -6.27
CA ASP A 242 7.19 -6.84 -6.05
C ASP A 242 8.62 -6.94 -5.49
N ILE A 243 9.26 -5.79 -5.33
CA ILE A 243 10.61 -5.68 -4.79
C ILE A 243 10.73 -6.31 -3.39
N ASN A 244 9.72 -6.14 -2.51
CA ASN A 244 9.72 -6.77 -1.19
C ASN A 244 9.69 -8.30 -1.28
N ALA A 245 8.95 -8.88 -2.23
CA ALA A 245 8.99 -10.32 -2.48
C ALA A 245 10.36 -10.78 -3.00
N LEU A 246 10.99 -10.02 -3.90
CA LEU A 246 12.33 -10.31 -4.42
C LEU A 246 13.38 -10.40 -3.29
N LYS A 247 13.33 -9.48 -2.31
CA LYS A 247 14.26 -9.49 -1.16
C LYS A 247 14.23 -10.81 -0.39
N ARG A 248 13.06 -11.45 -0.28
CA ARG A 248 12.86 -12.67 0.52
C ARG A 248 13.04 -13.97 -0.27
N ASN A 249 12.70 -13.96 -1.55
CA ASN A 249 12.60 -15.18 -2.34
C ASN A 249 13.89 -15.49 -3.10
N LYS A 250 14.06 -16.76 -3.49
CA LYS A 250 15.08 -17.14 -4.47
C LYS A 250 14.77 -16.50 -5.83
N THR A 251 15.77 -16.46 -6.71
CA THR A 251 15.64 -15.95 -8.08
C THR A 251 15.65 -17.13 -9.04
N PHE A 252 16.81 -17.53 -9.57
CA PHE A 252 16.93 -18.73 -10.39
C PHE A 252 16.67 -20.00 -9.56
N LEU A 253 16.05 -20.98 -10.20
CA LEU A 253 15.76 -22.29 -9.64
C LEU A 253 16.59 -23.37 -10.34
N ASN A 254 17.18 -24.26 -9.55
CA ASN A 254 17.97 -25.38 -10.08
C ASN A 254 17.09 -26.47 -10.70
N THR A 255 15.83 -26.57 -10.25
CA THR A 255 14.85 -27.55 -10.74
C THR A 255 13.52 -26.86 -11.02
N PRO A 256 12.73 -27.36 -11.98
CA PRO A 256 11.38 -26.85 -12.22
C PRO A 256 10.49 -27.06 -11.00
N SER A 257 9.49 -26.18 -10.86
CA SER A 257 8.36 -26.38 -9.96
C SER A 257 7.07 -25.99 -10.67
N THR A 258 5.92 -26.45 -10.17
CA THR A 258 4.60 -26.10 -10.72
C THR A 258 4.35 -24.59 -10.74
N ASN A 259 4.99 -23.86 -9.84
CA ASN A 259 4.90 -22.42 -9.73
C ASN A 259 6.10 -21.72 -10.39
N ALA A 260 6.98 -22.39 -11.12
CA ALA A 260 8.12 -21.74 -11.74
C ALA A 260 7.70 -20.92 -12.97
N VAL A 261 8.34 -19.76 -13.13
CA VAL A 261 8.38 -19.04 -14.40
C VAL A 261 9.40 -19.72 -15.29
N HIS A 262 8.99 -20.12 -16.48
CA HIS A 262 9.84 -20.68 -17.53
C HIS A 262 10.44 -19.53 -18.32
N ILE A 263 11.75 -19.61 -18.56
CA ILE A 263 12.53 -18.55 -19.22
C ILE A 263 12.81 -18.99 -20.66
N SER A 264 12.49 -18.14 -21.63
CA SER A 264 12.93 -18.27 -23.01
C SER A 264 14.28 -17.57 -23.22
N GLN A 265 15.04 -17.98 -24.23
CA GLN A 265 16.41 -17.49 -24.46
C GLN A 265 16.47 -15.96 -24.64
N ASP A 266 15.50 -15.39 -25.34
CA ASP A 266 15.36 -13.95 -25.60
C ASP A 266 15.13 -13.13 -24.31
N LYS A 267 14.50 -13.73 -23.29
CA LYS A 267 14.21 -13.06 -22.01
C LYS A 267 15.26 -13.29 -20.93
N MET A 268 16.24 -14.18 -21.16
CA MET A 268 17.24 -14.56 -20.15
C MET A 268 17.96 -13.34 -19.55
N ILE A 269 18.31 -12.35 -20.37
CA ILE A 269 19.03 -11.15 -19.94
C ILE A 269 18.26 -10.37 -18.86
N TYR A 270 16.93 -10.35 -18.94
CA TYR A 270 16.08 -9.63 -18.00
C TYR A 270 15.94 -10.37 -16.67
N TYR A 271 15.89 -11.70 -16.69
CA TYR A 271 15.94 -12.48 -15.45
C TYR A 271 17.30 -12.39 -14.76
N GLN A 272 18.39 -12.25 -15.52
CA GLN A 272 19.71 -11.93 -14.97
C GLN A 272 19.75 -10.52 -14.37
N TYR A 273 19.17 -9.52 -15.04
CA TYR A 273 18.99 -8.17 -14.48
C TYR A 273 18.27 -8.21 -13.13
N ILE A 274 17.14 -8.92 -13.05
CA ILE A 274 16.38 -9.10 -11.81
C ILE A 274 17.22 -9.76 -10.71
N HIS A 275 18.01 -10.77 -11.07
CA HIS A 275 18.91 -11.44 -10.14
C HIS A 275 19.90 -10.45 -9.51
N TYR A 276 20.52 -9.59 -10.32
CA TYR A 276 21.45 -8.57 -9.84
C TYR A 276 20.75 -7.41 -9.12
N PHE A 277 19.53 -7.03 -9.52
CA PHE A 277 18.71 -6.06 -8.78
C PHE A 277 18.46 -6.53 -7.35
N LYS A 278 18.34 -7.84 -7.10
CA LYS A 278 18.17 -8.36 -5.74
C LYS A 278 19.33 -7.95 -4.81
N GLU A 279 20.56 -7.83 -5.31
CA GLU A 279 21.73 -7.43 -4.52
C GLU A 279 21.59 -6.00 -3.97
N ILE A 280 21.00 -5.09 -4.75
CA ILE A 280 20.81 -3.68 -4.37
C ILE A 280 19.45 -3.40 -3.72
N ALA A 281 18.47 -4.30 -3.83
CA ALA A 281 17.13 -4.10 -3.28
C ALA A 281 17.11 -3.73 -1.78
N PRO A 282 17.99 -4.28 -0.89
CA PRO A 282 18.05 -3.84 0.50
C PRO A 282 18.56 -2.40 0.69
N LYS A 283 19.28 -1.85 -0.30
CA LYS A 283 19.92 -0.53 -0.28
C LYS A 283 19.03 0.58 -0.84
N ILE A 284 17.88 0.25 -1.45
CA ILE A 284 16.92 1.27 -1.94
C ILE A 284 15.86 1.60 -0.87
N PRO A 285 15.28 2.82 -0.91
CA PRO A 285 14.26 3.26 0.03
C PRO A 285 13.05 2.32 0.16
N TYR A 286 12.44 2.31 1.35
CA TYR A 286 11.32 1.41 1.67
C TYR A 286 10.10 1.63 0.77
N TYR A 287 9.88 2.86 0.27
CA TYR A 287 8.69 3.21 -0.51
C TYR A 287 8.66 2.57 -1.90
N PHE A 288 9.81 2.07 -2.38
CA PHE A 288 9.86 1.21 -3.57
C PHE A 288 9.38 -0.21 -3.31
N GLY A 289 9.30 -0.65 -2.05
CA GLY A 289 9.14 -2.08 -1.71
C GLY A 289 7.88 -2.75 -2.28
N ASN A 290 6.81 -2.01 -2.52
CA ASN A 290 5.58 -2.54 -3.12
C ASN A 290 5.46 -2.30 -4.63
N LEU A 291 6.43 -1.64 -5.26
CA LEU A 291 6.50 -1.50 -6.70
C LEU A 291 7.04 -2.78 -7.34
N ASP A 292 6.80 -2.86 -8.65
CA ASP A 292 7.55 -3.78 -9.49
C ASP A 292 9.03 -3.40 -9.53
N ILE A 293 9.85 -4.30 -10.07
CA ILE A 293 11.26 -3.99 -10.29
C ILE A 293 11.37 -2.93 -11.36
N ILE A 294 12.09 -1.87 -11.02
CA ILE A 294 12.33 -0.71 -11.87
C ILE A 294 13.48 -1.02 -12.83
N ILE A 295 13.36 -0.54 -14.06
CA ILE A 295 14.38 -0.64 -15.10
C ILE A 295 14.34 0.62 -15.96
N ASP A 296 15.51 1.06 -16.43
CA ASP A 296 15.63 1.87 -17.64
C ASP A 296 16.06 0.92 -18.75
N ASN A 297 15.10 0.43 -19.53
CA ASN A 297 15.35 -0.66 -20.48
C ASN A 297 16.30 -0.21 -21.61
N SER A 298 16.17 1.04 -22.07
CA SER A 298 17.04 1.59 -23.10
C SER A 298 18.49 1.64 -22.61
N ALA A 299 18.73 2.25 -21.45
CA ALA A 299 20.08 2.33 -20.88
C ALA A 299 20.63 0.94 -20.53
N PHE A 300 19.79 0.02 -20.05
CA PHE A 300 20.20 -1.35 -19.75
C PHE A 300 20.67 -2.10 -21.02
N LEU A 301 19.92 -1.99 -22.12
CA LEU A 301 20.26 -2.69 -23.36
C LEU A 301 21.58 -2.21 -23.97
N GLU A 302 21.90 -0.92 -23.84
CA GLU A 302 23.18 -0.35 -24.28
C GLU A 302 24.39 -0.95 -23.55
N ILE A 303 24.23 -1.31 -22.28
CA ILE A 303 25.32 -1.81 -21.43
C ILE A 303 25.22 -3.30 -21.09
N LYS A 304 24.24 -4.04 -21.62
CA LYS A 304 23.85 -5.38 -21.13
C LYS A 304 25.04 -6.33 -20.98
N ASP A 305 25.95 -6.39 -21.95
CA ASP A 305 27.08 -7.33 -21.92
C ASP A 305 28.10 -6.94 -20.84
N ALA A 306 28.35 -5.64 -20.67
CA ALA A 306 29.21 -5.12 -19.62
C ALA A 306 28.55 -5.24 -18.23
N PHE A 307 27.24 -5.00 -18.15
CA PHE A 307 26.44 -5.14 -16.94
C PHE A 307 26.52 -6.58 -16.39
N LEU A 308 26.40 -7.59 -17.25
CA LEU A 308 26.48 -8.99 -16.80
C LEU A 308 27.89 -9.39 -16.31
N LYS A 309 28.94 -8.68 -16.74
CA LYS A 309 30.34 -9.05 -16.47
C LYS A 309 31.00 -8.22 -15.36
N ASP A 310 30.73 -6.91 -15.29
CA ASP A 310 31.40 -5.98 -14.38
C ASP A 310 30.42 -5.44 -13.32
N LYS A 311 30.72 -5.71 -12.05
CA LYS A 311 29.94 -5.22 -10.90
C LYS A 311 29.94 -3.70 -10.79
N ARG A 312 31.00 -3.02 -11.21
CA ARG A 312 31.10 -1.55 -11.17
C ARG A 312 30.12 -0.92 -12.16
N VAL A 313 30.05 -1.46 -13.38
CA VAL A 313 29.08 -1.03 -14.40
C VAL A 313 27.64 -1.19 -13.88
N ARG A 314 27.34 -2.33 -13.22
CA ARG A 314 26.03 -2.54 -12.58
C ARG A 314 25.72 -1.50 -11.51
N LEU A 315 26.67 -1.22 -10.63
CA LEU A 315 26.47 -0.27 -9.53
C LEU A 315 26.24 1.14 -10.07
N GLU A 316 27.00 1.58 -11.07
CA GLU A 316 26.83 2.89 -11.69
C GLU A 316 25.49 3.01 -12.43
N TYR A 317 25.04 1.95 -13.10
CA TYR A 317 23.69 1.92 -13.66
C TYR A 317 22.62 2.11 -12.57
N PHE A 318 22.71 1.37 -11.46
CA PHE A 318 21.72 1.51 -10.38
C PHE A 318 21.77 2.87 -9.68
N LYS A 319 22.97 3.47 -9.50
CA LYS A 319 23.10 4.84 -8.97
C LYS A 319 22.36 5.85 -9.84
N LYS A 320 22.48 5.73 -11.17
CA LYS A 320 21.75 6.58 -12.12
C LYS A 320 20.25 6.31 -12.06
N LEU A 321 19.84 5.04 -12.04
CA LEU A 321 18.43 4.64 -12.01
C LEU A 321 17.66 5.19 -10.79
N PHE A 322 18.33 5.31 -9.65
CA PHE A 322 17.76 5.83 -8.40
C PHE A 322 18.30 7.20 -8.02
N GLN A 323 18.82 7.97 -8.98
CA GLN A 323 19.28 9.32 -8.73
C GLN A 323 18.16 10.17 -8.10
N GLY A 324 18.48 10.95 -7.07
CA GLY A 324 17.48 11.74 -6.32
C GLY A 324 16.77 10.98 -5.19
N HIS A 325 17.09 9.70 -5.00
CA HIS A 325 16.60 8.90 -3.88
C HIS A 325 17.73 8.53 -2.90
N PRO A 326 17.47 8.46 -1.59
CA PRO A 326 18.49 8.15 -0.59
C PRO A 326 18.80 6.64 -0.58
N CYS A 327 19.73 6.23 -1.45
CA CYS A 327 20.19 4.85 -1.56
C CYS A 327 21.49 4.61 -0.79
N GLY A 328 21.63 3.44 -0.17
CA GLY A 328 22.86 2.98 0.51
C GLY A 328 23.83 2.29 -0.44
N PHE A 329 24.12 2.91 -1.59
CA PHE A 329 24.97 2.32 -2.63
C PHE A 329 26.47 2.46 -2.37
N ASP A 330 26.85 3.36 -1.48
CA ASP A 330 28.23 3.59 -1.03
C ASP A 330 28.82 2.40 -0.26
#